data_AF-A0A182M9F1-F1
#
_entry.id   AF-A0A182M9F1-F1
#
_cell.length_a   1.000
_cell.length_b   1.000
_cell.length_c   1.000
_cell.angle_alpha   90.00
_cell.angle_beta   90.00
_cell.angle_gamma   90.00
#
_symmetry.space_group_name_H-M   'P 1'
#
loop_
_entity.id
_entity.type
_entity.pdbx_description
1 polymer ?
#
loop_
_entity_poly.entity_id
_entity_poly.type
_entity_poly.pdbx_seq_one_letter_code
_entity_poly.pdbx_strand_id
1 'polypeptide(L)'
;VKVVNSLEHDHEQQLPLQQPPQQQQQQYSNGSHAVQTTLKVNTSPNTQDMLTICENSSAYASSEDTGVGGLSESELLATQDVIEEIIPFEFSNLLHPNVLSHLPPDALNELLCLVPPEDDTHDSHESCPREVEDDIERALEHVKSLDDMTVEPSSLLGDFLDNVDDEMLDGSDICNTEQMLQSPNKANDIRGMVHTGLNSGTRLHSVRNRGMKYIGGMRSVVYSVLAVVLALVVTLAAGQIHPDIIEDAHLDSLGLLRKYGYPAEEHIIETDDGYLLGVHRCPGSPLSPPAPGKPVVLLQHGMLSSSADYILMGPDTSLAYMLADAGYDVWMGNARGNRYSNRHRFRSNETQTFWDFSWHEVGSIDIPNMIDYILVRTGQQSLQYVGHSQGTTAYWVMMSQHPYYNRRIKSMHALAPAAYMHNTRSPYVLFLATFLYTTELMLQMMGTWWFEPTNEMNIQGGLQNCHDGAPFQSMCSINTFLIAGFNTEEVNSTMLPVIHAHSPAGASTMQMIHHAQTIRSRIFRQYDHGAMNMIRYGQLTPPVYNLANVQAPTLFYHSTNDWMAAPPDVELLYRELPNVVKRYLVPLPAFNHLDFVWAINVRSLLYDELLADLKAYGTVK
;
A
#
# COMPACT_ATOMS: atom_id res chain seq x y z
N VAL A 1 -0.75 26.81 -61.12
CA VAL A 1 0.52 26.62 -61.86
C VAL A 1 1.28 25.54 -61.09
N LYS A 2 1.36 24.30 -61.59
CA LYS A 2 2.53 23.69 -62.30
C LYS A 2 3.84 23.76 -61.49
N VAL A 3 4.68 22.71 -61.36
CA VAL A 3 4.63 21.28 -61.78
C VAL A 3 5.71 20.53 -60.96
N VAL A 4 5.41 19.40 -60.29
CA VAL A 4 5.72 17.99 -60.66
C VAL A 4 7.18 17.66 -61.03
N ASN A 5 7.77 16.73 -60.26
CA ASN A 5 8.63 15.63 -60.74
C ASN A 5 8.44 14.44 -59.75
N SER A 6 8.58 13.12 -59.99
CA SER A 6 9.11 12.24 -61.07
C SER A 6 10.64 12.14 -61.26
N LEU A 7 11.26 10.95 -61.43
CA LEU A 7 10.78 9.54 -61.33
C LEU A 7 11.95 8.55 -61.06
N GLU A 8 11.59 7.26 -60.90
CA GLU A 8 12.38 6.02 -60.70
C GLU A 8 13.66 5.82 -61.54
N HIS A 9 14.58 4.95 -61.06
CA HIS A 9 14.91 3.68 -61.75
C HIS A 9 15.69 2.66 -60.91
N ASP A 10 15.39 1.37 -61.11
CA ASP A 10 16.10 0.20 -60.55
C ASP A 10 17.33 -0.20 -61.38
N HIS A 11 18.22 -1.02 -60.79
CA HIS A 11 18.72 -2.21 -61.49
C HIS A 11 19.24 -3.30 -60.54
N GLU A 12 19.57 -4.46 -61.10
CA GLU A 12 19.43 -5.78 -60.44
C GLU A 12 20.75 -6.59 -60.39
N GLN A 13 20.69 -7.73 -59.69
CA GLN A 13 21.40 -9.01 -59.97
C GLN A 13 22.76 -9.40 -59.31
N GLN A 14 22.74 -10.69 -58.91
CA GLN A 14 23.82 -11.71 -58.87
C GLN A 14 24.70 -11.95 -57.61
N LEU A 15 24.27 -12.98 -56.86
CA LEU A 15 25.03 -13.98 -56.09
C LEU A 15 26.07 -14.75 -56.97
N PRO A 16 27.10 -15.50 -56.45
CA PRO A 16 26.87 -16.66 -55.57
C PRO A 16 27.99 -17.21 -54.60
N LEU A 17 27.54 -18.05 -53.65
CA LEU A 17 28.12 -19.31 -53.12
C LEU A 17 29.59 -19.40 -52.61
N GLN A 18 29.78 -19.70 -51.30
CA GLN A 18 30.14 -21.06 -50.77
C GLN A 18 30.24 -21.11 -49.22
N GLN A 19 30.31 -22.33 -48.63
CA GLN A 19 30.36 -22.62 -47.18
C GLN A 19 31.60 -23.49 -46.78
N PRO A 20 31.63 -24.36 -45.74
CA PRO A 20 32.42 -24.13 -44.51
C PRO A 20 33.43 -25.26 -44.18
N PRO A 21 34.05 -25.23 -42.98
CA PRO A 21 33.98 -26.38 -42.06
C PRO A 21 33.72 -25.95 -40.59
N GLN A 22 32.81 -26.56 -39.82
CA GLN A 22 32.78 -27.91 -39.20
C GLN A 22 33.51 -28.04 -37.84
N GLN A 23 33.00 -28.97 -37.02
CA GLN A 23 33.24 -29.09 -35.57
C GLN A 23 34.39 -30.07 -35.23
N GLN A 24 34.89 -30.00 -33.98
CA GLN A 24 35.36 -31.19 -33.27
C GLN A 24 35.17 -31.07 -31.75
N GLN A 25 34.76 -32.17 -31.11
CA GLN A 25 34.73 -32.35 -29.66
C GLN A 25 35.91 -33.25 -29.25
N GLN A 26 36.42 -33.08 -28.02
CA GLN A 26 36.99 -34.19 -27.26
C GLN A 26 36.93 -33.93 -25.74
N GLN A 27 36.75 -35.00 -24.98
CA GLN A 27 36.69 -35.00 -23.51
C GLN A 27 37.99 -35.57 -22.92
N TYR A 28 38.34 -35.20 -21.68
CA TYR A 28 39.06 -35.95 -20.62
C TYR A 28 39.60 -34.92 -19.60
N SER A 29 39.72 -35.13 -18.28
CA SER A 29 38.96 -35.90 -17.26
C SER A 29 39.66 -35.72 -15.90
N ASN A 30 38.92 -35.56 -14.80
CA ASN A 30 39.32 -35.76 -13.39
C ASN A 30 40.57 -35.03 -12.83
N GLY A 31 40.42 -34.39 -11.67
CA GLY A 31 41.55 -33.78 -10.94
C GLY A 31 41.16 -33.11 -9.62
N SER A 32 40.80 -33.90 -8.61
CA SER A 32 40.47 -33.38 -7.27
C SER A 32 41.72 -32.96 -6.48
N HIS A 33 41.63 -31.88 -5.69
CA HIS A 33 42.11 -31.90 -4.29
C HIS A 33 41.55 -30.70 -3.50
N ALA A 34 41.21 -30.93 -2.24
CA ALA A 34 40.87 -29.91 -1.26
C ALA A 34 41.83 -30.00 -0.06
N VAL A 35 42.22 -28.87 0.51
CA VAL A 35 42.82 -28.74 1.85
C VAL A 35 42.28 -27.46 2.48
N GLN A 36 41.88 -27.55 3.75
CA GLN A 36 41.48 -26.41 4.58
C GLN A 36 42.72 -25.81 5.27
N THR A 37 42.73 -24.50 5.51
CA THR A 37 43.43 -23.95 6.69
C THR A 37 42.59 -22.84 7.32
N THR A 38 42.53 -22.86 8.65
CA THR A 38 41.60 -22.06 9.46
C THR A 38 42.35 -21.01 10.29
N LEU A 39 41.58 -20.08 10.88
CA LEU A 39 41.84 -19.26 12.07
C LEU A 39 42.23 -17.78 11.86
N LYS A 40 41.47 -16.95 12.59
CA LYS A 40 41.72 -15.55 12.94
C LYS A 40 42.80 -15.47 14.05
N VAL A 41 43.32 -14.28 14.36
CA VAL A 41 43.17 -13.59 15.69
C VAL A 41 44.15 -12.40 15.86
N ASN A 42 43.55 -11.23 16.17
CA ASN A 42 44.03 -10.07 16.95
C ASN A 42 45.16 -9.07 16.54
N THR A 43 44.79 -7.80 16.81
CA THR A 43 45.55 -6.67 17.42
C THR A 43 46.65 -5.89 16.68
N SER A 44 46.34 -4.59 16.52
CA SER A 44 47.22 -3.40 16.43
C SER A 44 47.78 -3.01 17.83
N PRO A 45 48.50 -1.87 18.05
CA PRO A 45 48.94 -0.77 17.15
C PRO A 45 50.43 -0.33 17.29
N ASN A 46 50.92 0.60 16.46
CA ASN A 46 51.58 1.87 16.91
C ASN A 46 52.16 2.83 15.82
N THR A 47 51.86 4.13 16.00
CA THR A 47 52.68 5.38 15.85
C THR A 47 53.56 5.77 14.63
N GLN A 48 53.35 7.04 14.21
CA GLN A 48 54.32 8.13 13.89
C GLN A 48 54.87 8.40 12.46
N ASP A 49 54.29 9.45 11.85
CA ASP A 49 54.88 10.72 11.36
C ASP A 49 56.14 10.80 10.49
N MET A 50 56.04 11.57 9.39
CA MET A 50 57.13 12.30 8.72
C MET A 50 56.59 13.49 7.89
N LEU A 51 57.37 14.57 7.74
CA LEU A 51 56.91 15.87 7.19
C LEU A 51 57.39 16.15 5.74
N THR A 52 56.66 17.00 4.99
CA THR A 52 57.08 18.35 4.48
C THR A 52 56.05 18.92 3.48
N ILE A 53 55.44 20.10 3.74
CA ILE A 53 55.86 21.49 3.41
C ILE A 53 55.82 21.86 1.91
N CYS A 54 54.97 22.84 1.57
CA CYS A 54 55.31 23.95 0.66
C CYS A 54 54.34 25.14 0.84
N GLU A 55 54.86 26.36 1.02
CA GLU A 55 54.09 27.61 1.15
C GLU A 55 54.28 28.51 -0.10
N ASN A 56 53.30 29.36 -0.46
CA ASN A 56 53.40 30.82 -0.21
C ASN A 56 52.26 31.71 -0.79
N SER A 57 51.60 32.43 0.12
CA SER A 57 51.39 33.90 0.16
C SER A 57 50.70 34.74 -0.94
N SER A 58 49.89 35.67 -0.41
CA SER A 58 49.70 37.10 -0.78
C SER A 58 48.66 37.49 -1.84
N ALA A 59 48.08 38.71 -1.82
CA ALA A 59 47.69 39.66 -0.75
C ALA A 59 47.04 40.91 -1.40
N TYR A 60 46.11 41.60 -0.73
CA TYR A 60 45.96 43.07 -0.77
C TYR A 60 45.08 43.58 0.41
N ALA A 61 45.12 44.89 0.71
CA ALA A 61 44.81 45.45 2.03
C ALA A 61 43.71 46.55 2.07
N SER A 62 43.51 47.12 3.26
CA SER A 62 42.38 47.94 3.75
C SER A 62 42.56 49.46 3.69
N SER A 63 41.42 50.19 3.66
CA SER A 63 41.22 51.56 4.22
C SER A 63 39.72 51.94 4.12
N GLU A 64 39.10 52.79 4.95
CA GLU A 64 39.44 53.31 6.30
C GLU A 64 38.16 53.77 7.07
N ASP A 65 38.34 54.22 8.31
CA ASP A 65 37.35 54.52 9.35
C ASP A 65 36.46 55.78 9.13
N THR A 66 35.29 55.83 9.80
CA THR A 66 34.78 56.98 10.60
C THR A 66 33.42 56.66 11.25
N GLY A 67 33.20 56.95 12.55
CA GLY A 67 31.81 56.85 13.06
C GLY A 67 31.37 57.16 14.51
N VAL A 68 32.24 57.14 15.53
CA VAL A 68 31.95 57.66 16.92
C VAL A 68 30.79 57.03 17.75
N GLY A 69 31.13 56.43 18.90
CA GLY A 69 30.49 56.79 20.18
C GLY A 69 29.76 55.71 21.02
N GLY A 70 30.29 55.41 22.21
CA GLY A 70 29.57 54.71 23.30
C GLY A 70 30.46 53.77 24.15
N LEU A 71 30.66 54.10 25.43
CA LEU A 71 31.32 53.25 26.45
C LEU A 71 30.23 52.52 27.29
N SER A 72 30.41 51.31 27.83
CA SER A 72 31.27 50.93 28.99
C SER A 72 30.91 51.73 30.27
N GLU A 73 30.78 51.17 31.49
CA GLU A 73 30.93 49.81 32.06
C GLU A 73 30.07 49.75 33.36
N SER A 74 29.77 48.62 34.02
CA SER A 74 30.66 47.97 34.99
C SER A 74 30.05 46.68 35.57
N GLU A 75 30.91 45.73 35.95
CA GLU A 75 30.58 44.57 36.80
C GLU A 75 30.64 44.92 38.31
N LEU A 76 30.01 44.10 39.17
CA LEU A 76 30.68 43.58 40.38
C LEU A 76 29.91 42.39 41.02
N LEU A 77 30.66 41.41 41.55
CA LEU A 77 30.17 40.34 42.45
C LEU A 77 30.26 40.82 43.92
N ALA A 78 29.80 40.14 44.98
CA ALA A 78 29.13 38.85 45.25
C ALA A 78 28.21 39.07 46.50
N THR A 79 27.45 38.17 47.12
CA THR A 79 27.47 36.71 47.41
C THR A 79 25.99 36.25 47.63
N GLN A 80 25.58 35.05 48.08
CA GLN A 80 26.25 33.84 48.61
C GLN A 80 25.41 32.56 48.30
N ASP A 81 25.95 31.38 48.64
CA ASP A 81 25.44 30.05 48.34
C ASP A 81 24.18 29.62 49.14
N VAL A 82 23.24 28.96 48.45
CA VAL A 82 22.46 27.84 48.99
C VAL A 82 22.50 26.71 47.95
N ILE A 83 22.71 25.48 48.39
CA ILE A 83 22.79 24.30 47.53
C ILE A 83 21.45 23.56 47.58
N GLU A 84 20.80 23.39 46.43
CA GLU A 84 19.87 22.29 46.18
C GLU A 84 20.19 21.63 44.84
N GLU A 85 20.19 20.31 44.81
CA GLU A 85 20.52 19.51 43.63
C GLU A 85 19.29 19.41 42.70
N ILE A 86 19.35 20.00 41.51
CA ILE A 86 18.36 19.73 40.46
C ILE A 86 18.66 18.34 39.88
N ILE A 87 18.05 17.33 40.49
CA ILE A 87 18.00 15.95 39.97
C ILE A 87 17.24 15.98 38.63
N PRO A 88 17.76 15.34 37.56
CA PRO A 88 17.00 15.20 36.31
C PRO A 88 15.74 14.38 36.56
N PHE A 89 14.57 14.98 36.33
CA PHE A 89 13.28 14.32 36.60
C PHE A 89 12.94 13.33 35.48
N GLU A 90 13.33 12.06 35.67
CA GLU A 90 13.06 10.99 34.72
C GLU A 90 11.55 10.70 34.59
N PHE A 91 11.00 10.98 33.40
CA PHE A 91 9.62 10.63 33.02
C PHE A 91 9.33 9.11 32.99
N SER A 92 10.37 8.28 33.11
CA SER A 92 10.34 6.80 33.15
C SER A 92 9.25 6.21 34.05
N ASN A 93 8.93 6.88 35.16
CA ASN A 93 8.08 6.35 36.22
C ASN A 93 6.56 6.59 36.04
N LEU A 94 6.13 7.39 35.07
CA LEU A 94 4.71 7.56 34.75
C LEU A 94 4.14 6.43 33.87
N LEU A 95 4.99 5.64 33.24
CA LEU A 95 4.62 4.52 32.34
C LEU A 95 4.49 3.16 33.06
N HIS A 96 4.35 3.15 34.38
CA HIS A 96 4.09 1.91 35.12
C HIS A 96 2.58 1.57 35.05
N PRO A 97 2.15 0.32 34.73
CA PRO A 97 0.75 -0.01 34.39
C PRO A 97 -0.36 0.31 35.41
N ASN A 98 -0.02 0.72 36.64
CA ASN A 98 -0.96 0.91 37.76
C ASN A 98 -1.04 2.37 38.26
N VAL A 99 -0.50 3.34 37.52
CA VAL A 99 -0.58 4.77 37.92
C VAL A 99 -2.00 5.32 37.70
N LEU A 100 -2.62 5.03 36.56
CA LEU A 100 -3.96 5.52 36.20
C LEU A 100 -5.05 5.03 37.18
N SER A 101 -4.90 3.83 37.76
CA SER A 101 -5.82 3.27 38.76
C SER A 101 -5.79 3.95 40.14
N HIS A 102 -4.96 4.99 40.32
CA HIS A 102 -4.81 5.72 41.58
C HIS A 102 -4.98 7.24 41.46
N LEU A 103 -5.35 7.75 40.28
CA LEU A 103 -5.73 9.16 40.10
C LEU A 103 -7.17 9.39 40.58
N PRO A 104 -7.47 10.50 41.29
CA PRO A 104 -8.83 10.98 41.48
C PRO A 104 -9.49 11.27 40.12
N PRO A 105 -10.83 11.09 39.96
CA PRO A 105 -11.52 11.36 38.69
C PRO A 105 -11.26 12.78 38.16
N ASP A 106 -11.24 13.76 39.06
CA ASP A 106 -11.08 15.18 38.74
C ASP A 106 -9.70 15.49 38.14
N ALA A 107 -8.66 14.77 38.57
CA ALA A 107 -7.27 15.00 38.14
C ALA A 107 -7.00 14.53 36.70
N LEU A 108 -7.78 13.58 36.18
CA LEU A 108 -7.68 13.16 34.77
C LEU A 108 -8.26 14.23 33.85
N ASN A 109 -9.35 14.90 34.28
CA ASN A 109 -9.98 15.97 33.51
C ASN A 109 -9.12 17.25 33.47
N GLU A 110 -8.45 17.62 34.58
CA GLU A 110 -7.51 18.74 34.57
C GLU A 110 -6.31 18.50 33.63
N LEU A 111 -5.82 17.26 33.53
CA LEU A 111 -4.69 16.91 32.67
C LEU A 111 -5.00 17.03 31.16
N LEU A 112 -6.27 16.92 30.78
CA LEU A 112 -6.73 16.93 29.38
C LEU A 112 -7.16 18.31 28.86
N CYS A 113 -7.34 19.31 29.74
CA CYS A 113 -7.97 20.59 29.43
C CYS A 113 -7.01 21.81 29.43
N LEU A 114 -5.69 21.60 29.33
CA LEU A 114 -4.70 22.66 29.46
C LEU A 114 -4.53 23.52 28.18
N VAL A 115 -5.31 24.61 28.08
CA VAL A 115 -5.04 25.75 27.18
C VAL A 115 -5.22 27.07 27.95
N PRO A 116 -4.17 27.88 28.15
CA PRO A 116 -4.29 29.22 28.71
C PRO A 116 -4.51 30.29 27.62
N PRO A 117 -5.48 31.22 27.78
CA PRO A 117 -5.58 32.42 26.96
C PRO A 117 -4.70 33.57 27.51
N GLU A 118 -4.35 34.55 26.67
CA GLU A 118 -3.74 35.82 27.09
C GLU A 118 -4.80 36.94 27.23
N ASP A 119 -4.56 37.85 28.19
CA ASP A 119 -5.24 39.13 28.49
C ASP A 119 -6.77 39.20 28.70
N ASP A 120 -7.15 39.23 29.98
CA ASP A 120 -8.07 40.21 30.60
C ASP A 120 -9.31 40.69 29.81
N THR A 121 -10.47 40.04 30.03
CA THR A 121 -11.43 40.51 31.06
C THR A 121 -12.69 39.62 31.22
N HIS A 122 -13.13 39.47 32.48
CA HIS A 122 -14.40 38.90 32.96
C HIS A 122 -14.72 37.40 32.74
N ASP A 123 -14.69 36.68 33.87
CA ASP A 123 -15.66 35.65 34.32
C ASP A 123 -16.40 34.83 33.25
N SER A 124 -15.77 33.77 32.74
CA SER A 124 -16.50 32.55 32.35
C SER A 124 -15.66 31.29 32.58
N HIS A 125 -16.26 30.29 33.22
CA HIS A 125 -15.79 28.90 33.11
C HIS A 125 -16.36 28.34 31.80
N GLU A 126 -15.51 28.02 30.83
CA GLU A 126 -15.91 27.23 29.65
C GLU A 126 -15.43 25.79 29.80
N SER A 127 -16.26 24.84 29.35
CA SER A 127 -15.99 23.40 29.45
C SER A 127 -15.25 22.86 28.22
N CYS A 128 -14.99 21.55 28.22
CA CYS A 128 -14.43 20.87 27.06
C CYS A 128 -15.38 21.02 25.84
N PRO A 129 -14.89 21.07 24.59
CA PRO A 129 -15.76 21.12 23.42
C PRO A 129 -16.72 19.92 23.42
N ARG A 130 -18.03 20.17 23.29
CA ARG A 130 -19.07 19.13 23.45
C ARG A 130 -18.88 17.91 22.55
N GLU A 131 -18.31 18.07 21.37
CA GLU A 131 -18.00 16.94 20.46
C GLU A 131 -16.99 15.96 21.07
N VAL A 132 -16.08 16.44 21.94
CA VAL A 132 -15.11 15.65 22.69
C VAL A 132 -15.74 15.04 23.95
N GLU A 133 -16.62 15.77 24.66
CA GLU A 133 -17.39 15.21 25.78
C GLU A 133 -18.32 14.07 25.32
N ASP A 134 -19.07 14.27 24.23
CA ASP A 134 -19.94 13.27 23.59
C ASP A 134 -19.17 12.00 23.19
N ASP A 135 -18.00 12.14 22.55
CA ASP A 135 -17.19 11.00 22.11
C ASP A 135 -16.50 10.28 23.29
N ILE A 136 -16.12 10.99 24.35
CA ILE A 136 -15.61 10.39 25.60
C ILE A 136 -16.72 9.64 26.34
N GLU A 137 -17.93 10.19 26.44
CA GLU A 137 -19.05 9.51 27.12
C GLU A 137 -19.45 8.23 26.38
N ARG A 138 -19.56 8.27 25.03
CA ARG A 138 -19.77 7.09 24.19
C ARG A 138 -18.67 6.03 24.37
N ALA A 139 -17.40 6.45 24.41
CA ALA A 139 -16.28 5.53 24.63
C ALA A 139 -16.34 4.87 26.01
N LEU A 140 -16.71 5.63 27.06
CA LEU A 140 -16.89 5.11 28.41
C LEU A 140 -18.10 4.18 28.55
N GLU A 141 -19.17 4.38 27.78
CA GLU A 141 -20.28 3.42 27.70
C GLU A 141 -19.87 2.13 26.96
N HIS A 142 -19.15 2.24 25.83
CA HIS A 142 -18.66 1.06 25.11
C HIS A 142 -17.63 0.24 25.91
N VAL A 143 -16.73 0.87 26.66
CA VAL A 143 -15.80 0.16 27.55
C VAL A 143 -16.56 -0.59 28.65
N LYS A 144 -17.65 -0.01 29.19
CA LYS A 144 -18.52 -0.71 30.17
C LYS A 144 -19.29 -1.88 29.56
N SER A 145 -19.70 -1.81 28.28
CA SER A 145 -20.35 -2.96 27.63
C SER A 145 -19.37 -4.07 27.24
N LEU A 146 -18.11 -3.73 26.95
CA LEU A 146 -17.07 -4.71 26.61
C LEU A 146 -16.66 -5.57 27.82
N ASP A 147 -16.64 -5.01 29.03
CA ASP A 147 -16.26 -5.73 30.26
C ASP A 147 -17.27 -6.83 30.66
N ASP A 148 -18.53 -6.72 30.19
CA ASP A 148 -19.61 -7.70 30.40
C ASP A 148 -19.71 -8.76 29.27
N MET A 149 -18.93 -8.62 28.17
CA MET A 149 -19.10 -9.41 26.94
C MET A 149 -17.98 -10.45 26.70
N THR A 150 -18.11 -11.62 27.35
CA THR A 150 -17.27 -12.81 27.06
C THR A 150 -17.97 -13.79 26.08
N VAL A 151 -18.08 -13.40 24.81
CA VAL A 151 -18.80 -14.17 23.75
C VAL A 151 -17.96 -14.32 22.46
N GLU A 152 -18.21 -15.39 21.71
CA GLU A 152 -17.44 -15.81 20.53
C GLU A 152 -17.61 -14.92 19.27
N PRO A 153 -16.61 -14.85 18.37
CA PRO A 153 -16.52 -13.86 17.29
C PRO A 153 -17.49 -14.04 16.10
N SER A 154 -18.52 -14.89 16.22
CA SER A 154 -19.46 -15.19 15.14
C SER A 154 -20.69 -14.27 15.07
N SER A 155 -21.00 -13.50 16.12
CA SER A 155 -22.15 -12.57 16.12
C SER A 155 -21.88 -11.28 15.35
N LEU A 156 -20.69 -10.68 15.53
CA LEU A 156 -20.36 -9.33 15.02
C LEU A 156 -20.51 -9.20 13.49
N LEU A 157 -20.28 -10.30 12.75
CA LEU A 157 -20.46 -10.32 11.29
C LEU A 157 -21.93 -10.46 10.88
N GLY A 158 -22.78 -11.10 11.71
CA GLY A 158 -24.22 -11.17 11.50
C GLY A 158 -24.87 -9.81 11.73
N ASP A 159 -24.59 -9.19 12.88
CA ASP A 159 -25.11 -7.86 13.23
C ASP A 159 -24.69 -6.76 12.22
N PHE A 160 -23.57 -6.94 11.52
CA PHE A 160 -23.14 -6.05 10.43
C PHE A 160 -23.91 -6.30 9.11
N LEU A 161 -24.23 -7.55 8.77
CA LEU A 161 -24.96 -7.90 7.55
C LEU A 161 -26.45 -7.54 7.65
N ASP A 162 -27.06 -7.69 8.84
CA ASP A 162 -28.47 -7.34 9.09
C ASP A 162 -28.75 -5.82 9.08
N ASN A 163 -27.73 -4.98 8.87
CA ASN A 163 -27.82 -3.51 8.77
C ASN A 163 -27.49 -2.97 7.36
N VAL A 164 -27.51 -3.80 6.32
CA VAL A 164 -27.37 -3.39 4.91
C VAL A 164 -28.76 -3.33 4.24
N ASP A 165 -29.07 -2.23 3.54
CA ASP A 165 -30.40 -2.03 2.92
C ASP A 165 -30.75 -3.10 1.86
N ASP A 166 -31.98 -3.65 1.95
CA ASP A 166 -32.52 -4.74 1.10
C ASP A 166 -32.51 -4.44 -0.42
N GLU A 167 -32.39 -3.19 -0.86
CA GLU A 167 -32.27 -2.85 -2.30
C GLU A 167 -30.91 -3.25 -2.91
N MET A 168 -29.93 -3.69 -2.11
CA MET A 168 -28.60 -4.09 -2.62
C MET A 168 -28.47 -5.58 -2.99
N LEU A 169 -29.56 -6.37 -2.92
CA LEU A 169 -29.54 -7.84 -3.06
C LEU A 169 -30.36 -8.43 -4.24
N ASP A 170 -30.74 -7.65 -5.26
CA ASP A 170 -31.30 -8.22 -6.50
C ASP A 170 -30.22 -8.81 -7.43
N GLY A 171 -29.54 -9.85 -6.95
CA GLY A 171 -28.62 -10.72 -7.69
C GLY A 171 -29.31 -12.03 -8.12
N SER A 172 -30.50 -11.93 -8.70
CA SER A 172 -31.49 -13.01 -8.76
C SER A 172 -31.26 -14.12 -9.82
N ASP A 173 -30.10 -14.78 -9.85
CA ASP A 173 -29.94 -16.03 -10.64
C ASP A 173 -28.89 -17.06 -10.13
N ILE A 174 -28.81 -17.33 -8.82
CA ILE A 174 -28.05 -18.48 -8.26
C ILE A 174 -28.93 -19.38 -7.39
N CYS A 175 -29.82 -20.17 -8.01
CA CYS A 175 -30.45 -21.33 -7.35
C CYS A 175 -31.14 -22.31 -8.33
N ASN A 176 -30.40 -22.98 -9.24
CA ASN A 176 -31.01 -23.91 -10.21
C ASN A 176 -30.12 -25.10 -10.66
N THR A 177 -29.84 -26.05 -9.74
CA THR A 177 -29.23 -27.35 -10.13
C THR A 177 -29.76 -28.55 -9.35
N GLU A 178 -31.08 -28.78 -9.32
CA GLU A 178 -31.60 -30.12 -8.94
C GLU A 178 -32.93 -30.51 -9.62
N GLN A 179 -32.91 -30.68 -10.94
CA GLN A 179 -33.90 -31.49 -11.66
C GLN A 179 -33.27 -32.78 -12.20
N MET A 180 -33.36 -33.88 -11.41
CA MET A 180 -33.49 -35.25 -11.93
C MET A 180 -33.80 -36.22 -10.77
N LEU A 181 -34.83 -37.07 -10.94
CA LEU A 181 -35.34 -38.14 -10.06
C LEU A 181 -36.57 -37.81 -9.18
N GLN A 182 -37.76 -38.03 -9.73
CA GLN A 182 -39.01 -38.18 -8.98
C GLN A 182 -39.43 -39.66 -8.83
N SER A 183 -40.45 -39.87 -8.00
CA SER A 183 -41.37 -41.03 -7.97
C SER A 183 -41.01 -42.22 -7.04
N PRO A 184 -42.02 -42.98 -6.52
CA PRO A 184 -42.44 -42.72 -5.13
C PRO A 184 -42.85 -43.98 -4.30
N ASN A 185 -43.25 -43.77 -3.04
CA ASN A 185 -44.41 -44.40 -2.32
C ASN A 185 -44.38 -43.94 -0.84
N LYS A 186 -45.41 -43.29 -0.26
CA LYS A 186 -46.74 -43.79 0.15
C LYS A 186 -46.73 -45.03 1.08
N ALA A 187 -46.91 -44.84 2.39
CA ALA A 187 -48.22 -45.03 3.07
C ALA A 187 -48.15 -45.07 4.62
N ASN A 188 -49.06 -44.32 5.26
CA ASN A 188 -49.80 -44.52 6.53
C ASN A 188 -49.20 -45.32 7.71
N ASP A 189 -48.95 -44.61 8.81
CA ASP A 189 -49.73 -44.64 10.09
C ASP A 189 -50.41 -45.95 10.56
N ILE A 190 -50.19 -46.32 11.84
CA ILE A 190 -51.26 -46.79 12.78
C ILE A 190 -50.76 -46.85 14.24
N ARG A 191 -51.67 -46.59 15.19
CA ARG A 191 -51.46 -46.47 16.65
C ARG A 191 -52.11 -47.66 17.38
N GLY A 192 -51.34 -48.48 18.11
CA GLY A 192 -51.83 -49.76 18.69
C GLY A 192 -51.45 -50.00 20.16
N MET A 193 -52.45 -50.05 21.04
CA MET A 193 -52.33 -50.00 22.52
C MET A 193 -52.44 -51.39 23.20
N VAL A 194 -52.04 -51.44 24.50
CA VAL A 194 -52.74 -52.13 25.63
C VAL A 194 -52.30 -53.53 26.18
N HIS A 195 -52.38 -53.62 27.54
CA HIS A 195 -52.50 -54.75 28.50
C HIS A 195 -51.29 -55.60 29.04
N THR A 196 -50.77 -55.17 30.21
CA THR A 196 -50.62 -55.89 31.52
C THR A 196 -50.11 -57.35 31.67
N GLY A 197 -49.19 -57.58 32.62
CA GLY A 197 -48.93 -58.88 33.27
C GLY A 197 -47.90 -58.81 34.43
N LEU A 198 -48.17 -59.43 35.59
CA LEU A 198 -47.37 -59.30 36.84
C LEU A 198 -46.17 -60.27 36.97
N ASN A 199 -45.19 -59.85 37.78
CA ASN A 199 -44.30 -60.61 38.69
C ASN A 199 -43.78 -62.01 38.27
N SER A 200 -42.46 -62.13 38.14
CA SER A 200 -41.59 -62.62 39.23
C SER A 200 -40.11 -62.56 38.81
N GLY A 201 -39.18 -62.80 39.75
CA GLY A 201 -37.76 -62.45 39.59
C GLY A 201 -36.80 -63.57 39.21
N THR A 202 -35.51 -63.23 39.29
CA THR A 202 -34.27 -64.02 39.14
C THR A 202 -33.43 -63.81 37.87
N ARG A 203 -32.12 -63.86 38.10
CA ARG A 203 -31.00 -63.35 37.28
C ARG A 203 -30.84 -64.06 35.94
N LEU A 204 -30.75 -63.30 34.85
CA LEU A 204 -29.89 -63.64 33.70
C LEU A 204 -29.07 -62.42 33.24
N HIS A 205 -27.83 -62.32 33.74
CA HIS A 205 -26.80 -61.47 33.13
C HIS A 205 -26.08 -62.26 32.02
N SER A 206 -25.75 -61.60 30.90
CA SER A 206 -25.12 -62.20 29.70
C SER A 206 -26.03 -63.25 29.01
N VAL A 207 -26.70 -62.96 27.88
CA VAL A 207 -26.10 -62.82 26.54
C VAL A 207 -26.86 -61.79 25.68
N ARG A 208 -26.43 -60.52 25.64
CA ARG A 208 -26.95 -59.52 24.67
C ARG A 208 -25.92 -58.44 24.27
N ASN A 209 -24.63 -58.77 24.22
CA ASN A 209 -23.57 -57.76 24.05
C ASN A 209 -22.46 -58.11 23.03
N ARG A 210 -22.77 -58.96 22.04
CA ARG A 210 -21.84 -59.28 20.91
C ARG A 210 -22.29 -58.72 19.55
N GLY A 211 -23.60 -58.69 19.26
CA GLY A 211 -24.11 -58.18 17.97
C GLY A 211 -23.94 -56.66 17.77
N MET A 212 -24.29 -55.85 18.77
CA MET A 212 -24.24 -54.38 18.66
C MET A 212 -22.82 -53.82 18.44
N LYS A 213 -21.78 -54.49 18.96
CA LYS A 213 -20.38 -54.05 18.75
C LYS A 213 -19.93 -54.18 17.28
N TYR A 214 -20.40 -55.20 16.56
CA TYR A 214 -20.06 -55.35 15.13
C TYR A 214 -20.74 -54.29 14.27
N ILE A 215 -22.01 -53.97 14.51
CA ILE A 215 -22.76 -52.96 13.75
C ILE A 215 -22.21 -51.55 14.03
N GLY A 216 -21.87 -51.25 15.29
CA GLY A 216 -21.19 -50.00 15.66
C GLY A 216 -19.80 -49.87 15.02
N GLY A 217 -19.00 -50.95 15.05
CA GLY A 217 -17.69 -51.00 14.40
C GLY A 217 -17.76 -50.78 12.88
N MET A 218 -18.67 -51.48 12.20
CA MET A 218 -18.87 -51.29 10.75
C MET A 218 -19.31 -49.86 10.40
N ARG A 219 -20.22 -49.25 11.18
CA ARG A 219 -20.58 -47.83 10.98
C ARG A 219 -19.38 -46.90 11.17
N SER A 220 -18.59 -47.08 12.24
CA SER A 220 -17.39 -46.29 12.48
C SER A 220 -16.38 -46.41 11.33
N VAL A 221 -16.12 -47.63 10.85
CA VAL A 221 -15.23 -47.86 9.71
C VAL A 221 -15.78 -47.23 8.43
N VAL A 222 -17.08 -47.31 8.17
CA VAL A 222 -17.71 -46.66 7.01
C VAL A 222 -17.58 -45.13 7.09
N TYR A 223 -17.77 -44.51 8.27
CA TYR A 223 -17.54 -43.06 8.43
C TYR A 223 -16.06 -42.69 8.29
N SER A 224 -15.12 -43.48 8.84
CA SER A 224 -13.68 -43.23 8.65
C SER A 224 -13.25 -43.39 7.19
N VAL A 225 -13.78 -44.39 6.47
CA VAL A 225 -13.53 -44.58 5.03
C VAL A 225 -14.18 -43.46 4.22
N LEU A 226 -15.40 -43.02 4.54
CA LEU A 226 -16.02 -41.85 3.91
C LEU A 226 -15.23 -40.57 4.17
N ALA A 227 -14.72 -40.35 5.38
CA ALA A 227 -13.89 -39.19 5.70
C ALA A 227 -12.54 -39.23 4.97
N VAL A 228 -11.89 -40.40 4.88
CA VAL A 228 -10.64 -40.57 4.12
C VAL A 228 -10.89 -40.46 2.61
N VAL A 229 -11.99 -40.98 2.09
CA VAL A 229 -12.37 -40.81 0.67
C VAL A 229 -12.75 -39.36 0.38
N LEU A 230 -13.44 -38.66 1.29
CA LEU A 230 -13.75 -37.23 1.14
C LEU A 230 -12.48 -36.39 1.20
N ALA A 231 -11.55 -36.68 2.12
CA ALA A 231 -10.24 -36.02 2.18
C ALA A 231 -9.37 -36.33 0.95
N LEU A 232 -9.43 -37.55 0.41
CA LEU A 232 -8.78 -37.90 -0.86
C LEU A 232 -9.43 -37.20 -2.04
N VAL A 233 -10.76 -37.09 -2.09
CA VAL A 233 -11.47 -36.34 -3.14
C VAL A 233 -11.17 -34.85 -3.04
N VAL A 234 -11.11 -34.26 -1.83
CA VAL A 234 -10.71 -32.86 -1.62
C VAL A 234 -9.25 -32.62 -2.01
N THR A 235 -8.32 -33.53 -1.69
CA THR A 235 -6.91 -33.42 -2.12
C THR A 235 -6.66 -33.79 -3.58
N LEU A 236 -7.60 -34.45 -4.26
CA LEU A 236 -7.61 -34.67 -5.71
C LEU A 236 -8.41 -33.59 -6.47
N ALA A 237 -9.24 -32.79 -5.78
CA ALA A 237 -10.01 -31.68 -6.33
C ALA A 237 -9.38 -30.31 -6.01
N ALA A 238 -8.39 -30.25 -5.13
CA ALA A 238 -7.48 -29.12 -5.03
C ALA A 238 -6.79 -28.92 -6.38
N GLY A 239 -7.12 -27.81 -7.05
CA GLY A 239 -6.56 -27.49 -8.36
C GLY A 239 -5.04 -27.42 -8.28
N GLN A 240 -4.34 -28.05 -9.22
CA GLN A 240 -2.89 -27.87 -9.30
C GLN A 240 -2.60 -26.43 -9.72
N ILE A 241 -2.22 -25.60 -8.74
CA ILE A 241 -1.81 -24.21 -8.93
C ILE A 241 -0.77 -24.18 -10.05
N HIS A 242 -0.98 -23.32 -11.06
CA HIS A 242 -0.09 -23.28 -12.21
C HIS A 242 1.34 -22.91 -11.75
N PRO A 243 2.41 -23.56 -12.26
CA PRO A 243 3.77 -23.31 -11.78
C PRO A 243 4.18 -21.83 -11.84
N ASP A 244 3.72 -21.09 -12.86
CA ASP A 244 3.95 -19.64 -12.97
C ASP A 244 3.33 -18.83 -11.82
N ILE A 245 2.14 -19.20 -11.34
CA ILE A 245 1.48 -18.53 -10.20
C ILE A 245 2.28 -18.74 -8.91
N ILE A 246 2.89 -19.92 -8.75
CA ILE A 246 3.77 -20.21 -7.62
C ILE A 246 5.07 -19.40 -7.76
N GLU A 247 5.67 -19.34 -8.95
CA GLU A 247 6.92 -18.59 -9.18
C GLU A 247 6.73 -17.08 -9.00
N ASP A 248 5.71 -16.49 -9.64
CA ASP A 248 5.44 -15.05 -9.65
C ASP A 248 5.08 -14.51 -8.26
N ALA A 249 4.48 -15.35 -7.40
CA ALA A 249 4.23 -15.04 -5.99
C ALA A 249 5.52 -14.92 -5.15
N HIS A 250 6.63 -15.56 -5.53
CA HIS A 250 7.90 -15.48 -4.80
C HIS A 250 8.93 -14.55 -5.47
N LEU A 251 8.79 -14.25 -6.76
CA LEU A 251 9.65 -13.28 -7.45
C LEU A 251 9.41 -11.84 -6.94
N ASP A 252 10.47 -11.03 -6.91
CA ASP A 252 10.36 -9.58 -6.76
C ASP A 252 10.02 -8.89 -8.10
N SER A 253 9.78 -7.57 -8.07
CA SER A 253 9.47 -6.79 -9.28
C SER A 253 10.53 -6.91 -10.39
N LEU A 254 11.81 -7.08 -10.04
CA LEU A 254 12.90 -7.21 -11.00
C LEU A 254 13.00 -8.65 -11.54
N GLY A 255 12.66 -9.64 -10.70
CA GLY A 255 12.49 -11.04 -11.06
C GLY A 255 11.38 -11.24 -12.08
N LEU A 256 10.19 -10.66 -11.82
CA LEU A 256 9.05 -10.67 -12.74
C LEU A 256 9.42 -10.08 -14.11
N LEU A 257 9.96 -8.85 -14.15
CA LEU A 257 10.42 -8.21 -15.39
C LEU A 257 11.39 -9.13 -16.18
N ARG A 258 12.37 -9.72 -15.50
CA ARG A 258 13.38 -10.60 -16.12
C ARG A 258 12.80 -11.93 -16.60
N LYS A 259 11.88 -12.54 -15.84
CA LYS A 259 11.16 -13.77 -16.24
C LYS A 259 10.43 -13.56 -17.56
N TYR A 260 9.71 -12.44 -17.68
CA TYR A 260 8.97 -12.08 -18.89
C TYR A 260 9.84 -11.50 -20.01
N GLY A 261 11.17 -11.49 -19.87
CA GLY A 261 12.12 -11.12 -20.93
C GLY A 261 12.46 -9.64 -21.05
N TYR A 262 12.09 -8.82 -20.06
CA TYR A 262 12.33 -7.38 -20.04
C TYR A 262 13.59 -7.04 -19.22
N PRO A 263 14.47 -6.16 -19.74
CA PRO A 263 15.56 -5.56 -18.95
C PRO A 263 15.03 -4.88 -17.68
N ALA A 264 15.69 -5.13 -16.54
CA ALA A 264 15.26 -4.64 -15.23
C ALA A 264 16.45 -4.12 -14.40
N GLU A 265 16.43 -2.83 -14.10
CA GLU A 265 17.43 -2.09 -13.31
C GLU A 265 16.83 -1.63 -11.96
N GLU A 266 17.64 -1.62 -10.90
CA GLU A 266 17.30 -1.06 -9.58
C GLU A 266 18.09 0.23 -9.36
N HIS A 267 17.43 1.24 -8.82
CA HIS A 267 18.02 2.52 -8.46
C HIS A 267 17.67 2.86 -7.02
N ILE A 268 18.64 2.74 -6.11
CA ILE A 268 18.53 3.29 -4.76
C ILE A 268 18.67 4.81 -4.87
N ILE A 269 17.60 5.52 -4.52
CA ILE A 269 17.56 6.98 -4.45
C ILE A 269 17.47 7.37 -2.98
N GLU A 270 18.37 8.23 -2.52
CA GLU A 270 18.31 8.78 -1.17
C GLU A 270 17.56 10.11 -1.17
N THR A 271 16.62 10.29 -0.23
CA THR A 271 15.86 11.53 -0.06
C THR A 271 16.60 12.56 0.78
N ASP A 272 16.18 13.83 0.73
CA ASP A 272 16.74 14.91 1.57
C ASP A 272 16.67 14.61 3.08
N ASP A 273 15.67 13.85 3.53
CA ASP A 273 15.51 13.41 4.91
C ASP A 273 16.10 12.00 5.20
N GLY A 274 16.65 11.33 4.18
CA GLY A 274 17.53 10.16 4.30
C GLY A 274 16.88 8.78 4.14
N TYR A 275 15.65 8.68 3.64
CA TYR A 275 15.06 7.39 3.22
C TYR A 275 15.75 6.87 1.97
N LEU A 276 15.79 5.55 1.80
CA LEU A 276 16.47 4.86 0.70
C LEU A 276 15.42 4.15 -0.17
N LEU A 277 14.96 4.86 -1.21
CA LEU A 277 13.88 4.45 -2.08
C LEU A 277 14.38 3.46 -3.14
N GLY A 278 13.80 2.26 -3.21
CA GLY A 278 14.12 1.23 -4.21
C GLY A 278 13.30 1.44 -5.49
N VAL A 279 13.75 2.33 -6.37
CA VAL A 279 13.04 2.63 -7.62
C VAL A 279 13.44 1.64 -8.72
N HIS A 280 12.45 1.04 -9.36
CA HIS A 280 12.67 0.06 -10.43
C HIS A 280 12.57 0.70 -11.81
N ARG A 281 13.30 0.15 -12.78
CA ARG A 281 13.32 0.67 -14.15
C ARG A 281 13.32 -0.45 -15.18
N CYS A 282 12.47 -0.31 -16.19
CA CYS A 282 12.43 -1.10 -17.41
C CYS A 282 12.79 -0.20 -18.61
N PRO A 283 14.07 -0.12 -19.03
CA PRO A 283 14.54 0.81 -20.06
C PRO A 283 14.11 0.46 -21.50
N GLY A 284 13.46 -0.68 -21.70
CA GLY A 284 12.97 -1.14 -23.00
C GLY A 284 12.57 -2.60 -22.97
N SER A 285 12.39 -3.17 -24.16
CA SER A 285 11.89 -4.54 -24.34
C SER A 285 12.54 -5.21 -25.56
N PRO A 286 12.21 -6.48 -25.88
CA PRO A 286 12.59 -7.09 -27.15
C PRO A 286 12.05 -6.36 -28.39
N LEU A 287 10.92 -5.64 -28.29
CA LEU A 287 10.34 -4.86 -29.38
C LEU A 287 10.91 -3.43 -29.48
N SER A 288 11.25 -2.82 -28.34
CA SER A 288 11.91 -1.51 -28.30
C SER A 288 13.11 -1.50 -27.33
N PRO A 289 14.29 -1.96 -27.78
CA PRO A 289 15.47 -2.14 -26.94
C PRO A 289 15.91 -0.87 -26.19
N PRO A 290 16.67 -1.02 -25.08
CA PRO A 290 17.24 0.11 -24.35
C PRO A 290 18.07 1.03 -25.24
N ALA A 291 17.73 2.32 -25.27
CA ALA A 291 18.38 3.34 -26.09
C ALA A 291 18.36 4.71 -25.39
N PRO A 292 19.38 5.57 -25.60
CA PRO A 292 19.39 6.92 -25.05
C PRO A 292 18.30 7.79 -25.69
N GLY A 293 17.76 8.74 -24.93
CA GLY A 293 16.79 9.72 -25.43
C GLY A 293 15.35 9.20 -25.58
N LYS A 294 15.05 7.93 -25.24
CA LYS A 294 13.67 7.42 -25.14
C LYS A 294 12.83 8.31 -24.21
N PRO A 295 11.56 8.57 -24.52
CA PRO A 295 10.67 9.36 -23.66
C PRO A 295 10.46 8.64 -22.31
N VAL A 296 10.65 9.36 -21.21
CA VAL A 296 10.57 8.81 -19.86
C VAL A 296 9.14 8.87 -19.34
N VAL A 297 8.70 7.78 -18.71
CA VAL A 297 7.44 7.69 -17.95
C VAL A 297 7.76 7.25 -16.52
N LEU A 298 7.27 7.98 -15.52
CA LEU A 298 7.27 7.58 -14.12
C LEU A 298 5.88 7.06 -13.72
N LEU A 299 5.80 5.80 -13.30
CA LEU A 299 4.61 5.16 -12.76
C LEU A 299 4.67 5.21 -11.22
N GLN A 300 3.60 5.68 -10.57
CA GLN A 300 3.53 5.78 -9.10
C GLN A 300 2.24 5.19 -8.54
N HIS A 301 2.43 4.12 -7.75
CA HIS A 301 1.39 3.28 -7.14
C HIS A 301 0.53 3.98 -6.08
N GLY A 302 -0.60 3.34 -5.72
CA GLY A 302 -1.51 3.76 -4.65
C GLY A 302 -1.01 3.51 -3.22
N MET A 303 -1.88 3.74 -2.24
CA MET A 303 -1.60 3.42 -0.83
C MET A 303 -1.47 1.90 -0.63
N LEU A 304 -0.66 1.47 0.35
CA LEU A 304 -0.38 0.06 0.66
C LEU A 304 0.20 -0.77 -0.50
N SER A 305 0.72 -0.15 -1.56
CA SER A 305 1.19 -0.86 -2.76
C SER A 305 2.62 -0.49 -3.20
N SER A 306 3.04 -0.98 -4.37
CA SER A 306 4.40 -0.89 -4.90
C SER A 306 4.45 -0.87 -6.43
N SER A 307 5.66 -0.75 -6.98
CA SER A 307 5.96 -0.96 -8.41
C SER A 307 5.37 -2.23 -9.03
N ALA A 308 5.02 -3.24 -8.23
CA ALA A 308 4.45 -4.50 -8.70
C ALA A 308 3.12 -4.30 -9.46
N ASP A 309 2.30 -3.32 -9.09
CA ASP A 309 0.98 -3.06 -9.73
C ASP A 309 1.06 -2.99 -11.26
N TYR A 310 2.15 -2.44 -11.78
CA TYR A 310 2.34 -2.20 -13.21
C TYR A 310 2.95 -3.39 -13.97
N ILE A 311 3.17 -4.53 -13.31
CA ILE A 311 3.82 -5.74 -13.86
C ILE A 311 3.19 -7.08 -13.43
N LEU A 312 2.33 -7.13 -12.41
CA LEU A 312 1.78 -8.38 -11.86
C LEU A 312 0.91 -9.19 -12.84
N MET A 313 0.22 -8.54 -13.78
CA MET A 313 -0.71 -9.18 -14.71
C MET A 313 -0.05 -9.69 -16.00
N GLY A 314 1.28 -9.66 -16.07
CA GLY A 314 2.05 -10.15 -17.22
C GLY A 314 2.03 -9.24 -18.47
N PRO A 315 2.82 -9.56 -19.52
CA PRO A 315 3.10 -8.65 -20.63
C PRO A 315 1.90 -8.13 -21.43
N ASP A 316 0.86 -8.94 -21.60
CA ASP A 316 -0.30 -8.57 -22.42
C ASP A 316 -1.24 -7.57 -21.74
N THR A 317 -1.18 -7.46 -20.39
CA THR A 317 -2.17 -6.76 -19.55
C THR A 317 -1.56 -5.67 -18.67
N SER A 318 -0.33 -5.84 -18.19
CA SER A 318 0.30 -4.90 -17.25
C SER A 318 1.01 -3.71 -17.93
N LEU A 319 0.74 -2.50 -17.42
CA LEU A 319 1.09 -1.22 -18.06
C LEU A 319 2.59 -1.01 -18.36
N ALA A 320 3.50 -1.45 -17.48
CA ALA A 320 4.93 -1.20 -17.66
C ALA A 320 5.51 -1.92 -18.89
N TYR A 321 5.03 -3.14 -19.18
CA TYR A 321 5.43 -3.91 -20.36
C TYR A 321 4.98 -3.23 -21.65
N MET A 322 3.70 -2.85 -21.73
CA MET A 322 3.14 -2.12 -22.87
C MET A 322 3.83 -0.77 -23.12
N LEU A 323 4.26 -0.07 -22.08
CA LEU A 323 5.05 1.15 -22.22
C LEU A 323 6.48 0.88 -22.71
N ALA A 324 7.13 -0.18 -22.21
CA ALA A 324 8.45 -0.57 -22.68
C ALA A 324 8.43 -0.95 -24.17
N ASP A 325 7.42 -1.71 -24.61
CA ASP A 325 7.16 -2.07 -26.02
C ASP A 325 6.79 -0.87 -26.90
N ALA A 326 5.97 0.06 -26.38
CA ALA A 326 5.63 1.31 -27.06
C ALA A 326 6.82 2.28 -27.20
N GLY A 327 7.98 1.95 -26.60
CA GLY A 327 9.23 2.67 -26.76
C GLY A 327 9.53 3.73 -25.70
N TYR A 328 8.90 3.66 -24.53
CA TYR A 328 9.24 4.50 -23.39
C TYR A 328 10.43 3.92 -22.60
N ASP A 329 11.07 4.79 -21.81
CA ASP A 329 11.95 4.41 -20.69
C ASP A 329 11.10 4.45 -19.42
N VAL A 330 10.77 3.28 -18.87
CA VAL A 330 9.74 3.13 -17.84
C VAL A 330 10.38 3.06 -16.47
N TRP A 331 10.03 3.99 -15.60
CA TRP A 331 10.44 4.04 -14.20
C TRP A 331 9.22 3.78 -13.32
N MET A 332 9.38 3.00 -12.27
CA MET A 332 8.32 2.63 -11.33
C MET A 332 8.79 3.03 -9.93
N GLY A 333 8.18 4.09 -9.40
CA GLY A 333 8.46 4.61 -8.08
C GLY A 333 8.02 3.65 -6.98
N ASN A 334 8.68 3.71 -5.83
CA ASN A 334 8.30 3.01 -4.60
C ASN A 334 8.36 4.00 -3.44
N ALA A 335 7.20 4.34 -2.87
CA ALA A 335 7.11 5.29 -1.77
C ALA A 335 7.74 4.73 -0.48
N ARG A 336 8.34 5.62 0.34
CA ARG A 336 8.94 5.29 1.65
C ARG A 336 8.09 4.32 2.49
N GLY A 337 8.75 3.37 3.13
CA GLY A 337 8.12 2.36 4.00
C GLY A 337 7.50 1.15 3.28
N ASN A 338 7.30 1.18 1.96
CA ASN A 338 6.85 -0.02 1.23
C ASN A 338 7.98 -1.06 1.08
N ARG A 339 7.65 -2.28 0.65
CA ARG A 339 8.55 -3.46 0.48
C ARG A 339 9.94 -3.16 -0.10
N TYR A 340 10.04 -2.19 -1.02
CA TYR A 340 11.29 -1.85 -1.72
C TYR A 340 11.97 -0.58 -1.16
N SER A 341 11.23 0.24 -0.41
CA SER A 341 11.66 1.52 0.16
C SER A 341 11.61 1.56 1.70
N ASN A 342 11.61 0.39 2.35
CA ASN A 342 11.59 0.22 3.81
C ASN A 342 13.00 0.31 4.44
N ARG A 343 13.78 1.34 4.08
CA ARG A 343 15.14 1.61 4.60
C ARG A 343 15.42 3.11 4.71
N HIS A 344 16.28 3.48 5.65
CA HIS A 344 16.70 4.86 5.92
C HIS A 344 18.15 4.88 6.42
N ARG A 345 18.94 5.88 6.04
CA ARG A 345 20.35 6.05 6.45
C ARG A 345 20.58 6.00 7.98
N PHE A 346 19.61 6.45 8.80
CA PHE A 346 19.81 6.68 10.23
C PHE A 346 18.75 6.08 11.17
N ARG A 347 17.53 5.79 10.71
CA ARG A 347 16.41 5.30 11.56
C ARG A 347 16.14 3.81 11.27
N SER A 348 15.81 3.02 12.30
CA SER A 348 15.36 1.63 12.13
C SER A 348 13.87 1.60 11.81
N ASN A 349 13.44 0.75 10.88
CA ASN A 349 12.03 0.49 10.58
C ASN A 349 11.27 -0.21 11.72
N GLU A 350 11.95 -0.59 12.79
CA GLU A 350 11.35 -1.03 14.06
C GLU A 350 10.91 0.15 14.96
N THR A 351 11.19 1.41 14.58
CA THR A 351 10.97 2.60 15.43
C THR A 351 9.91 3.56 14.88
N GLN A 352 9.11 4.15 15.77
CA GLN A 352 8.09 5.16 15.43
C GLN A 352 8.63 6.29 14.55
N THR A 353 9.86 6.76 14.80
CA THR A 353 10.45 7.88 14.05
C THR A 353 10.79 7.53 12.60
N PHE A 354 10.81 6.26 12.22
CA PHE A 354 10.86 5.83 10.81
C PHE A 354 9.48 5.89 10.13
N TRP A 355 8.40 5.92 10.90
CA TRP A 355 7.01 5.90 10.38
C TRP A 355 6.25 7.23 10.61
N ASP A 356 6.89 8.23 11.24
CA ASP A 356 6.44 9.63 11.29
C ASP A 356 6.56 10.29 9.90
N PHE A 357 5.70 9.83 9.00
CA PHE A 357 5.47 10.36 7.65
C PHE A 357 4.07 9.96 7.17
N SER A 358 3.52 10.75 6.27
CA SER A 358 2.25 10.52 5.59
C SER A 358 2.44 10.63 4.07
N TRP A 359 1.34 10.70 3.30
CA TRP A 359 1.43 11.01 1.87
C TRP A 359 1.84 12.47 1.58
N HIS A 360 1.95 13.34 2.61
CA HIS A 360 2.62 14.63 2.45
C HIS A 360 4.08 14.43 2.04
N GLU A 361 4.87 13.73 2.84
CA GLU A 361 6.31 13.54 2.65
C GLU A 361 6.62 12.73 1.37
N VAL A 362 5.73 11.81 0.99
CA VAL A 362 5.81 11.14 -0.31
C VAL A 362 5.73 12.17 -1.45
N GLY A 363 4.75 13.09 -1.40
CA GLY A 363 4.61 14.11 -2.44
C GLY A 363 5.61 15.26 -2.36
N SER A 364 6.02 15.68 -1.17
CA SER A 364 6.90 16.84 -0.94
C SER A 364 8.39 16.49 -0.90
N ILE A 365 8.75 15.21 -0.76
CA ILE A 365 10.16 14.74 -0.71
C ILE A 365 10.42 13.59 -1.68
N ASP A 366 9.68 12.46 -1.60
CA ASP A 366 10.01 11.27 -2.41
C ASP A 366 9.89 11.55 -3.91
N ILE A 367 8.73 12.03 -4.38
CA ILE A 367 8.49 12.27 -5.81
C ILE A 367 9.46 13.30 -6.41
N PRO A 368 9.74 14.46 -5.76
CA PRO A 368 10.84 15.35 -6.16
C PRO A 368 12.20 14.64 -6.33
N ASN A 369 12.64 13.85 -5.35
CA ASN A 369 13.92 13.15 -5.39
C ASN A 369 13.96 12.08 -6.49
N MET A 370 12.87 11.34 -6.69
CA MET A 370 12.74 10.41 -7.82
C MET A 370 12.87 11.15 -9.16
N ILE A 371 12.11 12.22 -9.38
CA ILE A 371 12.11 12.95 -10.66
C ILE A 371 13.50 13.53 -10.96
N ASP A 372 14.14 14.21 -10.01
CA ASP A 372 15.41 14.87 -10.28
C ASP A 372 16.56 13.88 -10.48
N TYR A 373 16.55 12.74 -9.78
CA TYR A 373 17.42 11.62 -10.10
C TYR A 373 17.18 11.11 -11.53
N ILE A 374 15.92 10.81 -11.89
CA ILE A 374 15.55 10.27 -13.20
C ILE A 374 15.96 11.20 -14.34
N LEU A 375 15.69 12.50 -14.23
CA LEU A 375 16.07 13.49 -15.24
C LEU A 375 17.60 13.59 -15.39
N VAL A 376 18.36 13.56 -14.28
CA VAL A 376 19.83 13.54 -14.32
C VAL A 376 20.38 12.25 -14.92
N ARG A 377 19.80 11.08 -14.62
CA ARG A 377 20.27 9.77 -15.15
C ARG A 377 19.93 9.56 -16.62
N THR A 378 18.83 10.13 -17.10
CA THR A 378 18.35 9.95 -18.49
C THR A 378 18.76 11.08 -19.42
N GLY A 379 19.13 12.25 -18.88
CA GLY A 379 19.41 13.47 -19.63
C GLY A 379 18.15 14.21 -20.14
N GLN A 380 16.95 13.66 -19.88
CA GLN A 380 15.69 14.32 -20.23
C GLN A 380 15.51 15.60 -19.42
N GLN A 381 14.86 16.60 -20.03
CA GLN A 381 14.50 17.86 -19.33
C GLN A 381 13.14 17.77 -18.64
N SER A 382 12.29 16.83 -19.08
CA SER A 382 10.97 16.58 -18.52
C SER A 382 10.47 15.16 -18.85
N LEU A 383 9.65 14.60 -17.97
CA LEU A 383 9.06 13.26 -18.07
C LEU A 383 7.53 13.30 -18.06
N GLN A 384 6.88 12.19 -18.35
CA GLN A 384 5.44 12.00 -18.18
C GLN A 384 5.17 11.25 -16.87
N TYR A 385 4.16 11.64 -16.11
CA TYR A 385 3.82 11.00 -14.84
C TYR A 385 2.49 10.26 -14.98
N VAL A 386 2.43 9.01 -14.52
CA VAL A 386 1.20 8.23 -14.37
C VAL A 386 1.05 7.86 -12.91
N GLY A 387 0.03 8.40 -12.24
CA GLY A 387 -0.28 8.08 -10.85
C GLY A 387 -1.54 7.23 -10.77
N HIS A 388 -1.56 6.24 -9.88
CA HIS A 388 -2.78 5.57 -9.44
C HIS A 388 -3.11 5.95 -8.00
N SER A 389 -4.37 6.25 -7.69
CA SER A 389 -4.85 6.44 -6.31
C SER A 389 -3.98 7.46 -5.54
N GLN A 390 -3.41 7.09 -4.38
CA GLN A 390 -2.48 7.92 -3.58
C GLN A 390 -1.26 8.42 -4.39
N GLY A 391 -0.84 7.73 -5.45
CA GLY A 391 0.21 8.20 -6.37
C GLY A 391 -0.20 9.46 -7.15
N THR A 392 -1.49 9.71 -7.32
CA THR A 392 -2.03 11.01 -7.78
C THR A 392 -2.03 12.03 -6.65
N THR A 393 -2.39 11.64 -5.43
CA THR A 393 -2.36 12.50 -4.24
C THR A 393 -0.98 13.08 -3.97
N ALA A 394 0.06 12.24 -4.03
CA ALA A 394 1.46 12.65 -3.92
C ALA A 394 1.86 13.66 -5.02
N TYR A 395 1.34 13.51 -6.24
CA TYR A 395 1.58 14.46 -7.33
C TYR A 395 0.90 15.82 -7.08
N TRP A 396 -0.34 15.85 -6.55
CA TRP A 396 -1.00 17.10 -6.18
C TRP A 396 -0.25 17.84 -5.06
N VAL A 397 0.25 17.10 -4.06
CA VAL A 397 1.13 17.65 -3.02
C VAL A 397 2.43 18.19 -3.62
N MET A 398 3.11 17.42 -4.48
CA MET A 398 4.33 17.86 -5.15
C MET A 398 4.12 19.19 -5.87
N MET A 399 3.09 19.30 -6.70
CA MET A 399 2.85 20.53 -7.46
C MET A 399 2.38 21.69 -6.58
N SER A 400 1.67 21.42 -5.50
CA SER A 400 1.30 22.41 -4.49
C SER A 400 2.54 23.01 -3.79
N GLN A 401 3.44 22.16 -3.28
CA GLN A 401 4.60 22.59 -2.49
C GLN A 401 5.78 23.06 -3.35
N HIS A 402 5.98 22.42 -4.52
CA HIS A 402 7.09 22.67 -5.43
C HIS A 402 6.60 23.04 -6.85
N PRO A 403 5.91 24.19 -7.03
CA PRO A 403 5.31 24.60 -8.31
C PRO A 403 6.29 24.74 -9.49
N TYR A 404 7.60 24.72 -9.23
CA TYR A 404 8.61 24.69 -10.28
C TYR A 404 8.70 23.33 -11.02
N TYR A 405 8.12 22.24 -10.50
CA TYR A 405 8.03 20.96 -11.24
C TYR A 405 7.08 21.00 -12.43
N ASN A 406 6.21 22.00 -12.56
CA ASN A 406 5.35 22.17 -13.75
C ASN A 406 6.15 22.28 -15.07
N ARG A 407 7.45 22.64 -15.04
CA ARG A 407 8.34 22.63 -16.21
C ARG A 407 9.04 21.28 -16.47
N ARG A 408 9.01 20.37 -15.49
CA ARG A 408 9.64 19.05 -15.50
C ARG A 408 8.65 17.91 -15.79
N ILE A 409 7.35 18.20 -15.78
CA ILE A 409 6.28 17.28 -16.17
C ILE A 409 5.70 17.71 -17.51
N LYS A 410 5.71 16.81 -18.50
CA LYS A 410 5.09 17.00 -19.82
C LYS A 410 3.57 16.84 -19.77
N SER A 411 3.12 15.84 -19.02
CA SER A 411 1.73 15.48 -18.78
C SER A 411 1.59 14.68 -17.49
N MET A 412 0.43 14.82 -16.85
CA MET A 412 -0.03 14.01 -15.72
C MET A 412 -1.18 13.13 -16.17
N HIS A 413 -1.08 11.82 -15.94
CA HIS A 413 -2.11 10.83 -16.24
C HIS A 413 -2.59 10.24 -14.91
N ALA A 414 -3.77 10.67 -14.46
CA ALA A 414 -4.29 10.36 -13.14
C ALA A 414 -5.34 9.24 -13.22
N LEU A 415 -4.96 8.04 -12.78
CA LEU A 415 -5.82 6.86 -12.71
C LEU A 415 -6.48 6.82 -11.33
N ALA A 416 -7.81 6.80 -11.26
CA ALA A 416 -8.55 7.00 -10.00
C ALA A 416 -8.05 8.26 -9.23
N PRO A 417 -8.20 9.47 -9.80
CA PRO A 417 -7.61 10.70 -9.27
C PRO A 417 -8.13 11.04 -7.86
N ALA A 418 -7.27 10.84 -6.86
CA ALA A 418 -7.58 10.98 -5.43
C ALA A 418 -6.95 12.25 -4.84
N ALA A 419 -7.78 13.06 -4.20
CA ALA A 419 -7.41 14.21 -3.36
C ALA A 419 -8.49 14.42 -2.29
N TYR A 420 -9.74 14.33 -2.74
CA TYR A 420 -10.94 14.26 -1.91
C TYR A 420 -11.47 12.84 -1.85
N MET A 421 -12.14 12.50 -0.74
CA MET A 421 -12.74 11.18 -0.47
C MET A 421 -14.05 11.32 0.32
N HIS A 422 -14.74 12.46 0.22
CA HIS A 422 -15.90 12.78 1.07
C HIS A 422 -17.11 11.89 0.82
N ASN A 423 -17.12 11.20 -0.32
CA ASN A 423 -18.17 10.31 -0.80
C ASN A 423 -17.63 8.88 -0.98
N THR A 424 -16.56 8.51 -0.25
CA THR A 424 -16.04 7.14 -0.21
C THR A 424 -17.12 6.15 0.23
N ARG A 425 -17.10 4.96 -0.37
CA ARG A 425 -18.02 3.85 -0.11
C ARG A 425 -17.32 2.63 0.50
N SER A 426 -16.00 2.65 0.66
CA SER A 426 -15.28 1.53 1.29
C SER A 426 -15.60 1.46 2.79
N PRO A 427 -16.20 0.37 3.31
CA PRO A 427 -16.51 0.24 4.74
C PRO A 427 -15.27 0.33 5.63
N TYR A 428 -14.11 -0.15 5.20
CA TYR A 428 -12.87 -0.02 5.98
C TYR A 428 -12.44 1.44 6.16
N VAL A 429 -12.58 2.24 5.11
CA VAL A 429 -12.22 3.67 5.13
C VAL A 429 -13.27 4.50 5.87
N LEU A 430 -14.55 4.17 5.73
CA LEU A 430 -15.64 4.78 6.51
C LEU A 430 -15.51 4.47 8.01
N PHE A 431 -15.15 3.24 8.38
CA PHE A 431 -14.88 2.85 9.77
C PHE A 431 -13.73 3.68 10.35
N LEU A 432 -12.58 3.74 9.65
CA LEU A 432 -11.43 4.54 10.06
C LEU A 432 -11.75 6.03 10.19
N ALA A 433 -12.53 6.59 9.26
CA ALA A 433 -12.92 8.00 9.29
C ALA A 433 -13.90 8.31 10.43
N THR A 434 -14.80 7.36 10.76
CA THR A 434 -15.78 7.50 11.84
C THR A 434 -15.11 7.41 13.21
N PHE A 435 -14.28 6.39 13.43
CA PHE A 435 -13.63 6.11 14.71
C PHE A 435 -12.20 6.65 14.81
N LEU A 436 -11.89 7.72 14.06
CA LEU A 436 -10.53 8.22 13.85
C LEU A 436 -9.69 8.35 15.13
N TYR A 437 -10.18 9.07 16.13
CA TYR A 437 -9.45 9.29 17.38
C TYR A 437 -9.26 7.98 18.17
N THR A 438 -10.28 7.11 18.19
CA THR A 438 -10.22 5.81 18.84
C THR A 438 -9.23 4.88 18.14
N THR A 439 -9.21 4.87 16.80
CA THR A 439 -8.28 4.04 16.02
C THR A 439 -6.86 4.56 16.10
N GLU A 440 -6.64 5.88 16.04
CA GLU A 440 -5.32 6.49 16.25
C GLU A 440 -4.78 6.17 17.66
N LEU A 441 -5.61 6.30 18.71
CA LEU A 441 -5.25 5.92 20.07
C LEU A 441 -4.96 4.41 20.20
N MET A 442 -5.77 3.53 19.59
CA MET A 442 -5.54 2.08 19.59
C MET A 442 -4.22 1.71 18.90
N LEU A 443 -3.93 2.27 17.73
CA LEU A 443 -2.67 2.02 17.01
C LEU A 443 -1.45 2.52 17.81
N GLN A 444 -1.57 3.68 18.48
CA GLN A 444 -0.55 4.19 19.40
C GLN A 444 -0.34 3.26 20.60
N MET A 445 -1.40 2.80 21.27
CA MET A 445 -1.33 1.87 22.41
C MET A 445 -0.77 0.49 22.02
N MET A 446 -1.06 0.02 20.81
CA MET A 446 -0.53 -1.23 20.26
C MET A 446 0.91 -1.10 19.75
N GLY A 447 1.46 0.12 19.64
CA GLY A 447 2.78 0.38 19.06
C GLY A 447 2.87 0.07 17.56
N THR A 448 1.74 0.01 16.86
CA THR A 448 1.63 -0.35 15.45
C THR A 448 1.71 0.90 14.57
N TRP A 449 2.93 1.29 14.19
CA TRP A 449 3.19 2.48 13.37
C TRP A 449 3.10 2.22 11.85
N TRP A 450 2.96 0.96 11.45
CA TRP A 450 2.99 0.55 10.04
C TRP A 450 2.05 -0.60 9.72
N PHE A 451 1.74 -0.75 8.44
CA PHE A 451 1.24 -1.97 7.85
C PHE A 451 2.42 -2.76 7.28
N GLU A 452 2.56 -4.02 7.71
CA GLU A 452 3.67 -4.87 7.28
C GLU A 452 3.55 -5.20 5.79
N PRO A 453 4.64 -5.09 5.00
CA PRO A 453 4.69 -5.66 3.65
C PRO A 453 4.47 -7.18 3.67
N THR A 454 3.78 -7.72 2.68
CA THR A 454 3.56 -9.17 2.50
C THR A 454 4.85 -9.97 2.73
N ASN A 455 4.85 -10.85 3.74
CA ASN A 455 5.95 -11.74 4.08
C ASN A 455 5.68 -13.20 3.64
N GLU A 456 6.64 -14.10 3.84
CA GLU A 456 6.55 -15.52 3.43
C GLU A 456 5.28 -16.23 3.96
N MET A 457 4.81 -15.92 5.18
CA MET A 457 3.58 -16.51 5.71
C MET A 457 2.35 -16.03 4.94
N ASN A 458 2.33 -14.76 4.51
CA ASN A 458 1.26 -14.23 3.68
C ASN A 458 1.31 -14.80 2.25
N ILE A 459 2.49 -14.99 1.66
CA ILE A 459 2.68 -15.62 0.34
C ILE A 459 2.13 -17.06 0.37
N GLN A 460 2.56 -17.88 1.34
CA GLN A 460 2.05 -19.24 1.50
C GLN A 460 0.54 -19.25 1.83
N GLY A 461 0.06 -18.28 2.60
CA GLY A 461 -1.35 -18.07 2.88
C GLY A 461 -2.18 -17.79 1.62
N GLY A 462 -1.72 -16.88 0.76
CA GLY A 462 -2.36 -16.56 -0.52
C GLY A 462 -2.37 -17.74 -1.48
N LEU A 463 -1.24 -18.45 -1.62
CA LEU A 463 -1.14 -19.67 -2.41
C LEU A 463 -2.08 -20.77 -1.92
N GLN A 464 -2.22 -20.97 -0.61
CA GLN A 464 -3.08 -22.02 -0.06
C GLN A 464 -4.58 -21.67 -0.08
N ASN A 465 -4.95 -20.40 0.10
CA ASN A 465 -6.33 -20.00 0.35
C ASN A 465 -7.01 -19.25 -0.82
N CYS A 466 -6.25 -18.68 -1.75
CA CYS A 466 -6.78 -17.82 -2.83
C CYS A 466 -6.65 -18.41 -4.25
N HIS A 467 -6.15 -19.65 -4.42
CA HIS A 467 -6.02 -20.28 -5.74
C HIS A 467 -7.37 -20.82 -6.27
N ASP A 468 -7.42 -21.15 -7.56
CA ASP A 468 -8.64 -21.66 -8.20
C ASP A 468 -9.14 -22.97 -7.56
N GLY A 469 -10.35 -22.90 -6.99
CA GLY A 469 -10.96 -24.01 -6.26
C GLY A 469 -10.60 -24.07 -4.77
N ALA A 470 -9.81 -23.12 -4.25
CA ALA A 470 -9.57 -23.00 -2.82
C ALA A 470 -10.86 -22.59 -2.08
N PRO A 471 -11.14 -23.13 -0.88
CA PRO A 471 -12.39 -22.87 -0.16
C PRO A 471 -12.56 -21.41 0.31
N PHE A 472 -11.49 -20.62 0.29
CA PHE A 472 -11.49 -19.22 0.70
C PHE A 472 -11.28 -18.23 -0.46
N GLN A 473 -11.21 -18.69 -1.72
CA GLN A 473 -10.92 -17.83 -2.87
C GLN A 473 -11.90 -16.65 -2.98
N SER A 474 -13.20 -16.89 -2.77
CA SER A 474 -14.22 -15.84 -2.75
C SER A 474 -14.00 -14.80 -1.66
N MET A 475 -13.42 -15.18 -0.51
CA MET A 475 -13.07 -14.24 0.56
C MET A 475 -11.86 -13.38 0.17
N CYS A 476 -10.88 -13.96 -0.53
CA CYS A 476 -9.76 -13.21 -1.10
C CYS A 476 -10.22 -12.15 -2.12
N SER A 477 -11.25 -12.44 -2.92
CA SER A 477 -11.89 -11.46 -3.81
C SER A 477 -12.70 -10.42 -3.04
N ILE A 478 -13.52 -10.84 -2.07
CA ILE A 478 -14.41 -9.94 -1.30
C ILE A 478 -13.60 -8.94 -0.47
N ASN A 479 -12.48 -9.34 0.15
CA ASN A 479 -11.59 -8.41 0.84
C ASN A 479 -11.10 -7.28 -0.09
N THR A 480 -10.75 -7.63 -1.33
CA THR A 480 -10.35 -6.67 -2.38
C THR A 480 -11.50 -5.75 -2.79
N PHE A 481 -12.72 -6.30 -2.97
CA PHE A 481 -13.91 -5.51 -3.31
C PHE A 481 -14.37 -4.57 -2.20
N LEU A 482 -14.23 -4.93 -0.93
CA LEU A 482 -14.56 -4.07 0.22
C LEU A 482 -13.61 -2.85 0.32
N ILE A 483 -12.44 -2.90 -0.31
CA ILE A 483 -11.55 -1.74 -0.48
C ILE A 483 -11.94 -0.93 -1.73
N ALA A 484 -12.15 -1.59 -2.87
CA ALA A 484 -12.15 -0.93 -4.18
C ALA A 484 -13.53 -0.64 -4.80
N GLY A 485 -14.54 -1.41 -4.41
CA GLY A 485 -15.80 -1.59 -5.13
C GLY A 485 -15.90 -2.94 -5.83
N PHE A 486 -17.11 -3.50 -5.91
CA PHE A 486 -17.34 -4.83 -6.49
C PHE A 486 -17.27 -4.82 -8.02
N ASN A 487 -16.39 -5.63 -8.61
CA ASN A 487 -16.44 -6.02 -10.02
C ASN A 487 -16.01 -7.47 -10.21
N THR A 488 -16.97 -8.40 -10.19
CA THR A 488 -16.70 -9.84 -10.29
C THR A 488 -16.33 -10.31 -11.70
N GLU A 489 -16.59 -9.51 -12.74
CA GLU A 489 -16.33 -9.90 -14.13
C GLU A 489 -14.88 -9.62 -14.56
N GLU A 490 -14.23 -8.63 -13.95
CA GLU A 490 -12.87 -8.19 -14.29
C GLU A 490 -11.76 -8.76 -13.39
N VAL A 491 -12.09 -9.44 -12.29
CA VAL A 491 -11.09 -10.07 -11.40
C VAL A 491 -10.62 -11.40 -11.96
N ASN A 492 -9.32 -11.48 -12.26
CA ASN A 492 -8.66 -12.73 -12.60
C ASN A 492 -8.42 -13.58 -11.33
N SER A 493 -9.36 -14.48 -11.03
CA SER A 493 -9.33 -15.38 -9.87
C SER A 493 -8.03 -16.19 -9.76
N THR A 494 -7.47 -16.63 -10.89
CA THR A 494 -6.21 -17.39 -10.95
C THR A 494 -5.01 -16.56 -10.45
N MET A 495 -5.06 -15.23 -10.59
CA MET A 495 -3.99 -14.30 -10.19
C MET A 495 -4.10 -13.83 -8.73
N LEU A 496 -5.20 -14.13 -8.02
CA LEU A 496 -5.38 -13.72 -6.61
C LEU A 496 -4.21 -14.13 -5.69
N PRO A 497 -3.60 -15.32 -5.81
CA PRO A 497 -2.41 -15.66 -5.02
C PRO A 497 -1.21 -14.74 -5.29
N VAL A 498 -1.02 -14.30 -6.54
CA VAL A 498 0.06 -13.39 -6.93
C VAL A 498 -0.21 -11.98 -6.43
N ILE A 499 -1.46 -11.51 -6.53
CA ILE A 499 -1.90 -10.21 -5.99
C ILE A 499 -1.67 -10.16 -4.48
N HIS A 500 -2.15 -11.15 -3.71
CA HIS A 500 -1.95 -11.23 -2.26
C HIS A 500 -0.50 -11.53 -1.84
N ALA A 501 0.34 -12.04 -2.75
CA ALA A 501 1.78 -12.20 -2.53
C ALA A 501 2.61 -10.91 -2.70
N HIS A 502 2.01 -9.85 -3.27
CA HIS A 502 2.65 -8.55 -3.48
C HIS A 502 1.93 -7.37 -2.81
N SER A 503 0.65 -7.53 -2.47
CA SER A 503 -0.17 -6.56 -1.74
C SER A 503 -0.70 -7.15 -0.43
N PRO A 504 -0.71 -6.40 0.69
CA PRO A 504 -0.19 -5.04 0.84
C PRO A 504 1.35 -5.01 0.85
N ALA A 505 1.94 -4.08 0.10
CA ALA A 505 3.37 -3.84 0.11
C ALA A 505 3.84 -2.95 1.29
N GLY A 506 2.94 -2.56 2.19
CA GLY A 506 3.24 -1.77 3.40
C GLY A 506 3.10 -0.25 3.26
N ALA A 507 2.88 0.42 4.39
CA ALA A 507 2.66 1.87 4.51
C ALA A 507 2.78 2.32 5.98
N SER A 508 2.98 3.62 6.25
CA SER A 508 2.77 4.18 7.60
C SER A 508 1.28 4.24 7.95
N THR A 509 0.91 4.01 9.20
CA THR A 509 -0.47 4.23 9.68
C THR A 509 -0.91 5.69 9.54
N MET A 510 0.03 6.64 9.62
CA MET A 510 -0.25 8.06 9.42
C MET A 510 -0.74 8.39 8.00
N GLN A 511 -0.42 7.60 6.97
CA GLN A 511 -1.02 7.78 5.64
C GLN A 511 -2.54 7.61 5.68
N MET A 512 -3.03 6.59 6.41
CA MET A 512 -4.46 6.32 6.50
C MET A 512 -5.16 7.32 7.43
N ILE A 513 -4.54 7.68 8.56
CA ILE A 513 -5.05 8.70 9.47
C ILE A 513 -5.18 10.04 8.74
N HIS A 514 -4.21 10.42 7.91
CA HIS A 514 -4.28 11.64 7.08
C HIS A 514 -5.45 11.60 6.07
N HIS A 515 -5.72 10.46 5.42
CA HIS A 515 -6.92 10.32 4.58
C HIS A 515 -8.22 10.43 5.39
N ALA A 516 -8.29 9.83 6.58
CA ALA A 516 -9.44 9.97 7.48
C ALA A 516 -9.64 11.41 7.98
N GLN A 517 -8.56 12.15 8.24
CA GLN A 517 -8.60 13.59 8.52
C GLN A 517 -9.13 14.39 7.32
N THR A 518 -8.75 14.04 6.08
CA THR A 518 -9.34 14.64 4.86
C THR A 518 -10.83 14.35 4.76
N ILE A 519 -11.28 13.12 5.04
CA ILE A 519 -12.70 12.73 5.00
C ILE A 519 -13.53 13.51 6.03
N ARG A 520 -13.07 13.62 7.28
CA ARG A 520 -13.75 14.39 8.34
C ARG A 520 -13.76 15.89 8.08
N SER A 521 -12.58 16.48 7.80
CA SER A 521 -12.46 17.94 7.62
C SER A 521 -12.98 18.46 6.28
N ARG A 522 -13.10 17.58 5.28
CA ARG A 522 -13.48 17.86 3.89
C ARG A 522 -12.59 18.89 3.18
N ILE A 523 -11.31 18.96 3.56
CA ILE A 523 -10.32 19.89 3.04
C ILE A 523 -9.04 19.12 2.69
N PHE A 524 -8.47 19.38 1.50
CA PHE A 524 -7.18 18.82 1.08
C PHE A 524 -6.04 19.68 1.65
N ARG A 525 -5.55 19.30 2.83
CA ARG A 525 -4.56 20.01 3.66
C ARG A 525 -3.51 19.05 4.21
N GLN A 526 -2.45 19.59 4.83
CA GLN A 526 -1.41 18.81 5.51
C GLN A 526 -1.95 18.06 6.76
N TYR A 527 -1.13 17.19 7.35
CA TYR A 527 -1.51 16.34 8.48
C TYR A 527 -1.92 17.18 9.69
N ASP A 528 -3.07 16.89 10.29
CA ASP A 528 -3.49 17.55 11.52
C ASP A 528 -2.84 16.87 12.73
N HIS A 529 -1.81 17.50 13.29
CA HIS A 529 -1.11 17.04 14.49
C HIS A 529 -1.73 17.60 15.79
N GLY A 530 -2.96 18.13 15.74
CA GLY A 530 -3.65 18.73 16.88
C GLY A 530 -2.85 19.89 17.49
N ALA A 531 -2.65 19.89 18.81
CA ALA A 531 -1.89 20.93 19.50
C ALA A 531 -0.45 21.12 18.96
N MET A 532 0.16 20.06 18.39
CA MET A 532 1.51 20.11 17.82
C MET A 532 1.57 20.87 16.48
N ASN A 533 0.43 21.24 15.87
CA ASN A 533 0.36 22.09 14.67
C ASN A 533 1.09 23.43 14.87
N MET A 534 0.97 24.05 16.05
CA MET A 534 1.66 25.31 16.34
C MET A 534 3.20 25.16 16.24
N ILE A 535 3.73 24.00 16.63
CA ILE A 535 5.17 23.72 16.60
C ILE A 535 5.64 23.26 15.20
N ARG A 536 4.84 22.47 14.47
CA ARG A 536 5.18 22.01 13.10
C ARG A 536 4.92 23.06 12.01
N TYR A 537 3.94 23.95 12.18
CA TYR A 537 3.47 24.87 11.14
C TYR A 537 3.46 26.36 11.53
N GLY A 538 3.63 26.70 12.82
CA GLY A 538 3.47 28.09 13.29
C GLY A 538 2.02 28.59 13.31
N GLN A 539 1.04 27.69 13.19
CA GLN A 539 -0.39 27.98 13.21
C GLN A 539 -1.18 26.79 13.77
N LEU A 540 -2.36 27.04 14.37
CA LEU A 540 -3.16 26.02 15.06
C LEU A 540 -3.78 24.95 14.13
N THR A 541 -3.90 25.23 12.84
CA THR A 541 -4.48 24.32 11.83
C THR A 541 -3.46 24.00 10.74
N PRO A 542 -3.44 22.79 10.15
CA PRO A 542 -2.52 22.46 9.06
C PRO A 542 -2.77 23.28 7.78
N PRO A 543 -1.71 23.68 7.05
CA PRO A 543 -1.83 24.40 5.79
C PRO A 543 -2.61 23.64 4.69
N VAL A 544 -3.45 24.37 3.95
CA VAL A 544 -4.20 23.83 2.79
C VAL A 544 -3.30 23.75 1.55
N TYR A 545 -3.43 22.70 0.75
CA TYR A 545 -2.67 22.61 -0.51
C TYR A 545 -3.25 23.52 -1.59
N ASN A 546 -2.41 24.41 -2.14
CA ASN A 546 -2.83 25.29 -3.22
C ASN A 546 -2.87 24.53 -4.57
N LEU A 547 -4.02 23.98 -4.92
CA LEU A 547 -4.23 23.27 -6.18
C LEU A 547 -4.17 24.16 -7.43
N ALA A 548 -4.26 25.49 -7.30
CA ALA A 548 -4.01 26.41 -8.41
C ALA A 548 -2.54 26.41 -8.88
N ASN A 549 -1.63 25.80 -8.11
CA ASN A 549 -0.25 25.55 -8.53
C ASN A 549 -0.10 24.38 -9.55
N VAL A 550 -1.13 23.56 -9.77
CA VAL A 550 -1.07 22.39 -10.67
C VAL A 550 -1.31 22.80 -12.13
N GLN A 551 -0.30 23.44 -12.73
CA GLN A 551 -0.38 24.06 -14.05
C GLN A 551 -0.01 23.11 -15.22
N ALA A 552 0.62 21.96 -14.96
CA ALA A 552 0.98 21.00 -15.99
C ALA A 552 -0.26 20.29 -16.60
N PRO A 553 -0.26 19.94 -17.90
CA PRO A 553 -1.39 19.32 -18.57
C PRO A 553 -1.83 18.02 -17.89
N THR A 554 -3.06 18.00 -17.38
CA THR A 554 -3.56 16.90 -16.54
C THR A 554 -4.71 16.15 -17.21
N LEU A 555 -4.61 14.83 -17.25
CA LEU A 555 -5.57 13.92 -17.87
C LEU A 555 -6.14 13.01 -16.77
N PHE A 556 -7.47 13.02 -16.61
CA PHE A 556 -8.17 12.16 -15.66
C PHE A 556 -8.70 10.91 -16.35
N TYR A 557 -8.51 9.77 -15.70
CA TYR A 557 -9.13 8.50 -16.05
C TYR A 557 -9.89 8.01 -14.81
N HIS A 558 -11.22 7.96 -14.88
CA HIS A 558 -12.09 7.69 -13.74
C HIS A 558 -13.24 6.76 -14.13
N SER A 559 -13.93 6.17 -13.15
CA SER A 559 -15.07 5.27 -13.37
C SER A 559 -16.27 5.66 -12.49
N THR A 560 -17.40 4.95 -12.61
CA THR A 560 -18.60 5.15 -11.79
C THR A 560 -18.65 4.31 -10.52
N ASN A 561 -17.98 3.17 -10.49
CA ASN A 561 -17.99 2.24 -9.36
C ASN A 561 -16.68 2.27 -8.54
N ASP A 562 -15.86 3.31 -8.69
CA ASP A 562 -14.79 3.58 -7.74
C ASP A 562 -15.38 3.91 -6.36
N TRP A 563 -14.98 3.17 -5.33
CA TRP A 563 -15.42 3.38 -3.94
C TRP A 563 -14.48 4.28 -3.14
N MET A 564 -13.32 4.66 -3.68
CA MET A 564 -12.28 5.46 -3.02
C MET A 564 -12.20 6.87 -3.63
N ALA A 565 -11.99 6.96 -4.94
CA ALA A 565 -12.03 8.19 -5.74
C ALA A 565 -13.42 8.35 -6.39
N ALA A 566 -14.44 8.53 -5.54
CA ALA A 566 -15.84 8.54 -5.97
C ALA A 566 -16.13 9.68 -6.98
N PRO A 567 -17.08 9.50 -7.93
CA PRO A 567 -17.35 10.49 -8.98
C PRO A 567 -17.60 11.95 -8.51
N PRO A 568 -18.28 12.22 -7.37
CA PRO A 568 -18.44 13.60 -6.88
C PRO A 568 -17.13 14.23 -6.39
N ASP A 569 -16.21 13.43 -5.84
CA ASP A 569 -14.90 13.90 -5.36
C ASP A 569 -13.93 14.16 -6.52
N VAL A 570 -14.00 13.35 -7.58
CA VAL A 570 -13.29 13.57 -8.85
C VAL A 570 -13.82 14.83 -9.57
N GLU A 571 -15.14 15.05 -9.56
CA GLU A 571 -15.77 16.27 -10.09
C GLU A 571 -15.40 17.52 -9.27
N LEU A 572 -15.25 17.41 -7.95
CA LEU A 572 -14.75 18.50 -7.10
C LEU A 572 -13.30 18.84 -7.46
N LEU A 573 -12.40 17.86 -7.49
CA LEU A 573 -10.99 18.07 -7.83
C LEU A 573 -10.82 18.68 -9.24
N TYR A 574 -11.62 18.23 -10.21
CA TYR A 574 -11.63 18.80 -11.57
C TYR A 574 -11.92 20.31 -11.60
N ARG A 575 -12.75 20.82 -10.69
CA ARG A 575 -13.13 22.25 -10.64
C ARG A 575 -12.06 23.15 -10.04
N GLU A 576 -11.10 22.58 -9.30
CA GLU A 576 -10.04 23.32 -8.61
C GLU A 576 -8.70 23.27 -9.35
N LEU A 577 -8.47 22.23 -10.16
CA LEU A 577 -7.27 22.13 -11.00
C LEU A 577 -7.36 23.03 -12.24
N PRO A 578 -6.38 23.90 -12.50
CA PRO A 578 -6.48 24.92 -13.56
C PRO A 578 -6.23 24.39 -14.99
N ASN A 579 -5.72 23.17 -15.16
CA ASN A 579 -5.32 22.63 -16.47
C ASN A 579 -5.64 21.14 -16.66
N VAL A 580 -6.88 20.72 -16.36
CA VAL A 580 -7.36 19.38 -16.74
C VAL A 580 -7.80 19.40 -18.21
N VAL A 581 -6.97 18.84 -19.08
CA VAL A 581 -7.16 18.85 -20.55
C VAL A 581 -8.07 17.73 -21.06
N LYS A 582 -8.23 16.66 -20.27
CA LYS A 582 -9.04 15.48 -20.63
C LYS A 582 -9.67 14.86 -19.39
N ARG A 583 -10.92 14.41 -19.54
CA ARG A 583 -11.60 13.50 -18.60
C ARG A 583 -12.12 12.29 -19.39
N TYR A 584 -11.51 11.15 -19.16
CA TYR A 584 -11.92 9.88 -19.69
C TYR A 584 -12.71 9.12 -18.61
N LEU A 585 -14.00 8.87 -18.89
CA LEU A 585 -14.80 7.94 -18.12
C LEU A 585 -14.63 6.54 -18.73
N VAL A 586 -14.12 5.60 -17.94
CA VAL A 586 -13.94 4.20 -18.38
C VAL A 586 -15.30 3.60 -18.75
N PRO A 587 -15.46 3.01 -19.96
CA PRO A 587 -16.77 2.64 -20.51
C PRO A 587 -17.38 1.35 -19.94
N LEU A 588 -17.02 0.97 -18.71
CA LEU A 588 -17.61 -0.15 -17.96
C LEU A 588 -18.20 0.38 -16.64
N PRO A 589 -19.53 0.37 -16.44
CA PRO A 589 -20.14 0.97 -15.25
C PRO A 589 -19.68 0.37 -13.92
N ALA A 590 -19.33 -0.92 -13.91
CA ALA A 590 -18.86 -1.67 -12.74
C ALA A 590 -17.38 -1.44 -12.39
N PHE A 591 -16.61 -0.78 -13.26
CA PHE A 591 -15.15 -0.62 -13.10
C PHE A 591 -14.80 0.08 -11.78
N ASN A 592 -14.03 -0.60 -10.93
CA ASN A 592 -13.73 -0.23 -9.55
C ASN A 592 -12.36 0.46 -9.40
N HIS A 593 -11.93 0.72 -8.16
CA HIS A 593 -10.66 1.42 -7.86
C HIS A 593 -9.37 0.65 -8.25
N LEU A 594 -9.38 -0.67 -8.23
CA LEU A 594 -8.23 -1.55 -8.52
C LEU A 594 -8.24 -2.10 -9.95
N ASP A 595 -9.38 -2.05 -10.64
CA ASP A 595 -9.48 -2.38 -12.06
C ASP A 595 -8.53 -1.51 -12.93
N PHE A 596 -8.18 -0.31 -12.46
CA PHE A 596 -7.15 0.56 -13.06
C PHE A 596 -5.74 -0.06 -13.15
N VAL A 597 -5.47 -1.15 -12.41
CA VAL A 597 -4.19 -1.87 -12.40
C VAL A 597 -4.33 -3.37 -12.66
N TRP A 598 -5.43 -4.02 -12.24
CA TRP A 598 -5.55 -5.49 -12.24
C TRP A 598 -6.73 -6.09 -13.03
N ALA A 599 -7.58 -5.28 -13.69
CA ALA A 599 -8.71 -5.83 -14.46
C ALA A 599 -8.25 -6.60 -15.71
N ILE A 600 -8.94 -7.72 -16.01
CA ILE A 600 -8.67 -8.57 -17.18
C ILE A 600 -8.65 -7.75 -18.49
N ASN A 601 -9.64 -6.87 -18.68
CA ASN A 601 -9.82 -6.07 -19.89
C ASN A 601 -9.28 -4.63 -19.75
N VAL A 602 -8.48 -4.33 -18.72
CA VAL A 602 -7.93 -2.97 -18.47
C VAL A 602 -7.27 -2.34 -19.70
N ARG A 603 -6.67 -3.17 -20.56
CA ARG A 603 -6.02 -2.72 -21.79
C ARG A 603 -6.98 -2.03 -22.76
N SER A 604 -8.07 -2.70 -23.13
CA SER A 604 -9.06 -2.18 -24.08
C SER A 604 -10.02 -1.17 -23.47
N LEU A 605 -10.23 -1.23 -22.15
CA LEU A 605 -11.06 -0.30 -21.39
C LEU A 605 -10.34 1.01 -21.03
N LEU A 606 -9.00 1.03 -20.98
CA LEU A 606 -8.23 2.15 -20.46
C LEU A 606 -6.84 2.34 -21.11
N TYR A 607 -5.98 1.30 -21.12
CA TYR A 607 -4.56 1.54 -21.44
C TYR A 607 -4.27 1.88 -22.91
N ASP A 608 -5.04 1.37 -23.88
CA ASP A 608 -4.85 1.74 -25.28
C ASP A 608 -5.11 3.25 -25.52
N GLU A 609 -6.07 3.85 -24.79
CA GLU A 609 -6.36 5.28 -24.81
C GLU A 609 -5.28 6.09 -24.05
N LEU A 610 -4.84 5.59 -22.89
CA LEU A 610 -3.74 6.17 -22.10
C LEU A 610 -2.44 6.23 -22.92
N LEU A 611 -2.12 5.17 -23.66
CA LEU A 611 -0.97 5.09 -24.57
C LEU A 611 -1.10 6.08 -25.74
N ALA A 612 -2.31 6.29 -26.27
CA ALA A 612 -2.55 7.29 -27.30
C ALA A 612 -2.30 8.72 -26.79
N ASP A 613 -2.73 9.03 -25.56
CA ASP A 613 -2.47 10.32 -24.92
C ASP A 613 -0.98 10.52 -24.61
N LEU A 614 -0.31 9.54 -23.99
CA LEU A 614 1.14 9.58 -23.72
C LEU A 614 1.95 9.76 -25.00
N LYS A 615 1.45 9.27 -26.14
CA LYS A 615 2.10 9.45 -27.44
C LYS A 615 1.95 10.87 -27.97
N ALA A 616 0.80 11.51 -27.74
CA ALA A 616 0.54 12.90 -28.12
C ALA A 616 1.43 13.90 -27.35
N TYR A 617 1.74 13.61 -26.08
CA TYR A 617 2.67 14.39 -25.25
C TYR A 617 4.14 13.92 -25.37
N GLY A 618 4.37 12.68 -25.82
CA GLY A 618 5.70 12.11 -26.07
C GLY A 618 6.38 12.63 -27.35
N THR A 619 5.62 12.96 -28.39
CA THR A 619 6.18 13.54 -29.63
C THR A 619 6.63 14.99 -29.45
N VAL A 620 7.94 15.21 -29.57
CA VAL A 620 8.55 16.55 -29.66
C VAL A 620 8.05 17.26 -30.93
N LYS A 621 7.66 18.52 -30.80
CA LYS A 621 7.37 19.45 -31.91
C LYS A 621 8.59 20.29 -32.25
#